data_AF-A0A843XX89-F1
#
_entry.id   AF-A0A843XX89-F1
#
_cell.length_a   1.000
_cell.length_b   1.000
_cell.length_c   1.000
_cell.angle_alpha   90.00
_cell.angle_beta   90.00
_cell.angle_gamma   90.00
#
_symmetry.space_group_name_H-M   'P 1'
#
loop_
_entity.id
_entity.type
_entity.pdbx_description
1 polymer ?
#
loop_
_entity_poly.entity_id
_entity_poly.type
_entity_poly.pdbx_seq_one_letter_code
_entity_poly.pdbx_strand_id
1 'polypeptide(L)'
;MSLTLMKTSLPYTVDYDYIPVQFGGNRTTWTYENIAKQIVTRKYDAVVGDTTIMANRFFYVDFTLPYTETGVWMVVRSKEDRNSNGWVFLKPLRLDLWMVSLAFFCFTGFVVWAIEQRINLEFREEGLQSNLSRLVVIVWVFVVLILSSSYTASLTSMLTVEQLQATSVADLQRNGDYVGYQLGSFVEQRLKELNFGTSRLRGYNNPQEYEDALLTLKRKPQWWGCSSI
;
A
#
# COMPACT_ATOMS: atom_id res chain seq x y z
N MET A 1 12.79 -16.69 -15.25
CA MET A 1 14.04 -17.18 -15.87
C MET A 1 13.63 -18.16 -16.96
N SER A 2 13.93 -17.88 -18.23
CA SER A 2 13.51 -18.74 -19.35
C SER A 2 14.30 -20.05 -19.31
N LEU A 3 13.63 -21.21 -19.42
CA LEU A 3 14.25 -22.55 -19.35
C LEU A 3 15.44 -22.71 -20.31
N THR A 4 15.44 -21.95 -21.41
CA THR A 4 16.52 -21.87 -22.38
C THR A 4 17.85 -21.37 -21.79
N LEU A 5 17.81 -20.47 -20.79
CA LEU A 5 19.03 -19.92 -20.16
C LEU A 5 19.71 -20.94 -19.23
N MET A 6 18.95 -21.82 -18.59
CA MET A 6 19.51 -22.86 -17.73
C MET A 6 20.28 -23.91 -18.56
N LYS A 7 19.79 -24.21 -19.77
CA LYS A 7 20.39 -25.20 -20.68
C LYS A 7 21.79 -24.82 -21.15
N THR A 8 22.06 -23.53 -21.39
CA THR A 8 23.36 -23.04 -21.88
C THR A 8 24.41 -22.88 -20.80
N SER A 9 24.04 -22.92 -19.52
CA SER A 9 24.97 -22.70 -18.40
C SER A 9 25.57 -23.98 -17.80
N LEU A 10 25.07 -25.16 -18.18
CA LEU A 10 25.55 -26.45 -17.64
C LEU A 10 26.67 -27.03 -18.53
N PRO A 11 27.79 -27.49 -17.95
CA PRO A 11 28.91 -28.04 -18.72
C PRO A 11 28.69 -29.49 -19.23
N TYR A 12 27.50 -30.06 -19.04
CA TYR A 12 27.14 -31.42 -19.45
C TYR A 12 25.72 -31.49 -20.03
N THR A 13 25.50 -32.38 -20.99
CA THR A 13 24.18 -32.64 -21.60
C THR A 13 23.35 -33.50 -20.66
N VAL A 14 22.25 -32.95 -20.16
CA VAL A 14 21.25 -33.69 -19.36
C VAL A 14 20.08 -34.02 -20.27
N ASP A 15 19.68 -35.30 -20.31
CA ASP A 15 18.41 -35.71 -20.90
C ASP A 15 17.30 -35.46 -19.88
N TYR A 16 16.24 -34.77 -20.29
CA TYR A 16 15.17 -34.32 -19.41
C TYR A 16 13.82 -34.59 -20.05
N ASP A 17 12.90 -35.16 -19.29
CA ASP A 17 11.50 -35.29 -19.68
C ASP A 17 10.64 -34.37 -18.79
N TYR A 18 10.05 -33.35 -19.42
CA TYR A 18 9.23 -32.38 -18.71
C TYR A 18 7.78 -32.86 -18.65
N ILE A 19 7.35 -33.23 -17.44
CA ILE A 19 5.96 -33.62 -17.20
C ILE A 19 5.22 -32.42 -16.58
N PRO A 20 4.29 -31.77 -17.30
CA PRO A 20 3.57 -30.62 -16.78
C PRO A 20 2.63 -31.06 -15.66
N VAL A 21 2.81 -30.49 -14.48
CA VAL A 21 1.91 -30.70 -13.35
C VAL A 21 0.67 -29.84 -13.54
N GLN A 22 -0.49 -30.47 -13.73
CA GLN A 22 -1.76 -29.76 -13.82
C GLN A 22 -2.39 -29.60 -12.43
N PHE A 23 -2.33 -28.38 -11.91
CA PHE A 23 -3.09 -27.98 -10.73
C PHE A 23 -4.56 -27.75 -11.13
N GLY A 24 -5.34 -28.82 -11.12
CA GLY A 24 -6.76 -28.78 -11.50
C GLY A 24 -7.34 -30.17 -11.73
N GLY A 25 -7.79 -30.82 -10.66
CA GLY A 25 -8.38 -32.16 -10.70
C GLY A 25 -8.89 -32.60 -9.32
N ASN A 26 -9.35 -33.86 -9.22
CA ASN A 26 -9.92 -34.43 -7.98
C ASN A 26 -8.95 -34.26 -6.77
N ARG A 27 -9.28 -33.27 -5.93
CA ARG A 27 -8.94 -32.92 -4.52
C ARG A 27 -7.66 -33.39 -3.81
N THR A 28 -6.82 -34.29 -4.32
CA THR A 28 -5.66 -34.84 -3.57
C THR A 28 -4.43 -35.19 -4.41
N THR A 29 -4.49 -35.25 -5.74
CA THR A 29 -3.36 -35.80 -6.53
C THR A 29 -2.18 -34.83 -6.67
N TRP A 30 -2.42 -33.51 -6.76
CA TRP A 30 -1.40 -32.52 -7.12
C TRP A 30 -1.33 -31.36 -6.12
N THR A 31 -0.69 -31.61 -4.98
CA THR A 31 -0.32 -30.60 -3.96
C THR A 31 1.19 -30.56 -3.84
N TYR A 32 1.79 -29.42 -3.48
CA TYR A 32 3.24 -29.31 -3.30
C TYR A 32 3.83 -30.36 -2.36
N GLU A 33 3.09 -30.79 -1.32
CA GLU A 33 3.52 -31.88 -0.43
C GLU A 33 3.61 -33.24 -1.14
N ASN A 34 2.63 -33.54 -1.99
CA ASN A 34 2.61 -34.81 -2.74
C ASN A 34 3.67 -34.82 -3.83
N ILE A 35 3.95 -33.68 -4.45
CA ILE A 35 5.06 -33.53 -5.39
C ILE A 35 6.38 -33.83 -4.67
N ALA A 36 6.60 -33.22 -3.51
CA ALA A 36 7.82 -33.46 -2.74
C ALA A 36 7.95 -34.93 -2.31
N LYS A 37 6.85 -35.59 -1.91
CA LYS A 37 6.83 -37.05 -1.64
C LYS A 37 7.18 -37.90 -2.87
N GLN A 38 6.78 -37.50 -4.08
CA GLN A 38 7.09 -38.25 -5.30
C GLN A 38 8.57 -38.18 -5.68
N ILE A 39 9.27 -37.09 -5.31
CA ILE A 39 10.74 -36.98 -5.42
C ILE A 39 11.40 -37.99 -4.49
N VAL A 40 10.95 -38.06 -3.23
CA VAL A 40 11.48 -39.01 -2.24
C VAL A 40 11.30 -40.46 -2.70
N THR A 41 10.16 -40.79 -3.31
CA THR A 41 9.86 -42.11 -3.89
C THR A 41 10.62 -42.38 -5.20
N ARG A 42 11.51 -41.49 -5.63
CA ARG A 42 12.30 -41.57 -6.89
C ARG A 42 11.45 -41.75 -8.14
N LYS A 43 10.23 -41.19 -8.14
CA LYS A 43 9.39 -41.14 -9.35
C LYS A 43 9.79 -39.96 -10.26
N TYR A 44 10.33 -38.90 -9.67
CA TYR A 44 10.87 -37.73 -10.35
C TYR A 44 12.17 -37.31 -9.66
N ASP A 45 13.13 -36.79 -10.43
CA ASP A 45 14.45 -36.42 -9.89
C ASP A 45 14.51 -34.97 -9.40
N ALA A 46 13.76 -34.07 -10.04
CA ALA A 46 13.75 -32.65 -9.70
C ALA A 46 12.41 -32.00 -10.02
N VAL A 47 12.13 -30.90 -9.34
CA VAL A 47 10.95 -30.05 -9.59
C VAL A 47 11.42 -28.62 -9.78
N VAL A 48 10.91 -28.00 -10.83
CA VAL A 48 11.20 -26.60 -11.17
C VAL A 48 9.87 -25.87 -11.22
N GLY A 49 9.72 -24.85 -10.38
CA GLY A 49 8.47 -24.09 -10.27
C GLY A 49 8.48 -23.13 -9.09
N ASP A 50 7.33 -22.55 -8.81
CA ASP A 50 7.05 -21.68 -7.67
C ASP A 50 6.97 -22.47 -6.35
N THR A 51 8.04 -23.20 -6.02
CA THR A 51 8.10 -24.00 -4.79
C THR A 51 8.63 -23.16 -3.64
N THR A 52 7.88 -23.03 -2.56
CA THR A 52 8.38 -22.38 -1.34
C THR A 52 9.26 -23.32 -0.54
N ILE A 53 10.42 -22.84 -0.11
CA ILE A 53 11.33 -23.52 0.81
C ILE A 53 10.67 -23.51 2.20
N MET A 54 10.33 -24.70 2.73
CA MET A 54 9.75 -24.85 4.07
C MET A 54 10.63 -25.76 4.92
N ALA A 55 10.74 -25.47 6.22
CA ALA A 55 11.52 -26.28 7.16
C ALA A 55 11.06 -27.75 7.20
N ASN A 56 9.75 -27.98 7.18
CA ASN A 56 9.20 -29.35 7.15
C ASN A 56 9.63 -30.12 5.90
N ARG A 57 9.82 -29.45 4.75
CA ARG A 57 10.23 -30.08 3.48
C ARG A 57 11.73 -30.30 3.37
N PHE A 58 12.51 -29.45 4.03
CA PHE A 58 13.97 -29.56 4.05
C PHE A 58 14.47 -30.90 4.62
N PHE A 59 13.67 -31.57 5.46
CA PHE A 59 14.04 -32.87 6.02
C PHE A 59 14.08 -34.01 5.02
N TYR A 60 13.45 -33.87 3.85
CA TYR A 60 13.33 -34.95 2.87
C TYR A 60 13.61 -34.54 1.42
N VAL A 61 13.77 -33.24 1.13
CA VAL A 61 14.23 -32.75 -0.18
C VAL A 61 15.25 -31.64 -0.01
N ASP A 62 16.25 -31.64 -0.89
CA ASP A 62 17.24 -30.58 -0.98
C ASP A 62 16.73 -29.44 -1.87
N PHE A 63 16.90 -28.19 -1.40
CA PHE A 63 16.53 -26.99 -2.13
C PHE A 63 17.77 -26.25 -2.64
N THR A 64 17.65 -25.64 -3.81
CA THR A 64 18.66 -24.69 -4.33
C THR A 64 18.52 -23.32 -3.67
N LEU A 65 19.50 -22.45 -3.90
CA LEU A 65 19.42 -21.05 -3.45
C LEU A 65 18.18 -20.36 -4.05
N PRO A 66 17.45 -19.57 -3.26
CA PRO A 66 16.26 -18.88 -3.75
C PRO A 66 16.65 -17.89 -4.84
N TYR A 67 16.05 -18.04 -6.02
CA TYR A 67 16.27 -17.16 -7.16
C TYR A 67 15.28 -15.97 -7.20
N THR A 68 14.31 -15.95 -6.28
CA THR A 68 13.34 -14.87 -6.04
C THR A 68 13.13 -14.70 -4.55
N GLU A 69 13.02 -13.45 -4.09
CA GLU A 69 12.63 -13.17 -2.71
C GLU A 69 11.19 -13.63 -2.45
N THR A 70 10.98 -14.31 -1.32
CA THR A 70 9.65 -14.74 -0.88
C THR A 70 9.03 -13.65 -0.02
N GLY A 71 8.01 -12.97 -0.55
CA GLY A 71 7.20 -11.99 0.18
C GLY A 71 5.73 -12.42 0.28
N VAL A 72 5.08 -12.11 1.40
CA VAL A 72 3.61 -12.19 1.51
C VAL A 72 3.05 -10.80 1.29
N TRP A 73 2.24 -10.66 0.25
CA TRP A 73 1.55 -9.43 -0.08
C TRP A 73 0.07 -9.62 0.18
N MET A 74 -0.58 -8.60 0.70
CA MET A 74 -2.02 -8.60 0.83
C MET A 74 -2.64 -7.70 -0.22
N VAL A 75 -3.60 -8.26 -0.95
CA VAL A 75 -4.41 -7.49 -1.89
C VAL A 75 -5.70 -7.11 -1.17
N VAL A 76 -5.76 -5.86 -0.71
CA VAL A 76 -6.99 -5.26 -0.20
C VAL A 76 -7.53 -4.30 -1.24
N ARG A 77 -8.83 -4.34 -1.46
CA ARG A 77 -9.48 -3.37 -2.33
C ARG A 77 -9.51 -2.01 -1.63
N SER A 78 -9.01 -0.97 -2.30
CA SER A 78 -9.27 0.41 -1.87
C SER A 78 -10.77 0.66 -1.90
N LYS A 79 -11.35 1.00 -0.74
CA LYS A 79 -12.70 1.54 -0.70
C LYS A 79 -12.63 2.92 -1.33
N GLU A 80 -13.06 3.02 -2.57
CA GLU A 80 -13.33 4.31 -3.19
C GLU A 80 -14.59 4.85 -2.50
N ASP A 81 -14.40 5.79 -1.59
CA ASP A 81 -15.49 6.50 -0.92
C ASP A 81 -16.18 7.35 -1.98
N ARG A 82 -17.18 6.75 -2.62
CA ARG A 82 -17.89 7.31 -3.79
C ARG A 82 -18.76 8.52 -3.42
N ASN A 83 -18.75 8.92 -2.14
CA ASN A 83 -19.30 10.20 -1.71
C ASN A 83 -18.25 11.29 -1.95
N SER A 84 -18.15 11.69 -3.23
CA SER A 84 -17.34 12.80 -3.72
C SER A 84 -17.83 14.11 -3.12
N ASN A 85 -17.46 14.34 -1.86
CA ASN A 85 -17.47 15.66 -1.30
C ASN A 85 -16.17 16.31 -1.77
N GLY A 86 -16.24 17.25 -2.72
CA GLY A 86 -15.10 18.09 -3.13
C GLY A 86 -14.41 18.84 -1.96
N TRP A 87 -14.97 18.72 -0.76
CA TRP A 87 -14.46 19.12 0.54
C TRP A 87 -13.39 18.21 1.14
N VAL A 88 -13.05 17.07 0.52
CA VAL A 88 -11.92 16.24 0.97
C VAL A 88 -10.59 17.00 0.85
N PHE A 89 -10.46 17.89 -0.15
CA PHE A 89 -9.33 18.80 -0.27
C PHE A 89 -9.24 19.84 0.85
N LEU A 90 -10.34 20.10 1.57
CA LEU A 90 -10.44 21.04 2.69
C LEU A 90 -10.28 20.35 4.05
N LYS A 91 -10.25 19.02 4.14
CA LYS A 91 -9.89 18.29 5.38
C LYS A 91 -8.57 18.76 6.02
N PRO A 92 -7.47 18.97 5.27
CA PRO A 92 -6.24 19.52 5.85
C PRO A 92 -6.36 21.01 6.20
N LEU A 93 -7.30 21.72 5.56
CA LEU A 93 -7.58 23.13 5.79
C LEU A 93 -8.60 23.28 6.93
N ARG A 94 -8.22 22.88 8.15
CA ARG A 94 -9.02 23.25 9.34
C ARG A 94 -9.17 24.78 9.39
N LEU A 95 -10.34 25.23 9.84
CA LEU A 95 -10.72 26.64 10.02
C LEU A 95 -9.63 27.47 10.74
N ASP A 96 -8.80 26.82 11.56
CA ASP A 96 -7.64 27.39 12.22
C ASP A 96 -6.67 28.11 11.26
N LEU A 97 -6.36 27.54 10.09
CA LEU A 97 -5.46 28.19 9.11
C LEU A 97 -6.10 29.41 8.45
N TRP A 98 -7.41 29.34 8.21
CA TRP A 98 -8.20 30.43 7.63
C TRP A 98 -8.31 31.62 8.58
N MET A 99 -8.52 31.35 9.86
CA MET A 99 -8.56 32.40 10.88
C MET A 99 -7.20 33.06 11.05
N VAL A 100 -6.10 32.28 11.00
CA VAL A 100 -4.74 32.82 11.06
C VAL A 100 -4.42 33.66 9.82
N SER A 101 -4.80 33.23 8.61
CA SER A 101 -4.56 34.02 7.39
C SER A 101 -5.36 35.32 7.37
N LEU A 102 -6.63 35.30 7.81
CA LEU A 102 -7.47 36.48 7.91
C LEU A 102 -6.95 37.46 8.98
N ALA A 103 -6.55 36.96 10.15
CA ALA A 103 -5.95 37.77 11.20
C ALA A 103 -4.61 38.39 10.74
N PHE A 104 -3.78 37.62 10.03
CA PHE A 104 -2.51 38.10 9.51
C PHE A 104 -2.72 39.17 8.41
N PHE A 105 -3.71 38.97 7.54
CA PHE A 105 -4.10 39.97 6.53
C PHE A 105 -4.51 41.29 7.19
N CYS A 106 -5.41 41.25 8.17
CA CYS A 106 -5.83 42.44 8.91
C CYS A 106 -4.65 43.11 9.65
N PHE A 107 -3.75 42.33 10.26
CA PHE A 107 -2.56 42.86 10.92
C PHE A 107 -1.64 43.59 9.94
N THR A 108 -1.40 43.01 8.76
CA THR A 108 -0.54 43.63 7.74
C THR A 108 -1.17 44.89 7.14
N GLY A 109 -2.49 44.89 6.92
CA GLY A 109 -3.23 46.09 6.52
C GLY A 109 -3.15 47.20 7.58
N PHE A 110 -3.26 46.85 8.86
CA PHE A 110 -3.07 47.79 9.97
C PHE A 110 -1.64 48.33 10.05
N VAL A 111 -0.62 47.50 9.84
CA VAL A 111 0.79 47.93 9.83
C VAL A 111 1.08 48.88 8.66
N VAL A 112 0.61 48.55 7.46
CA VAL A 112 0.76 49.44 6.29
C VAL A 112 0.03 50.75 6.52
N TRP A 113 -1.22 50.70 7.00
CA TRP A 113 -2.00 51.88 7.33
C TRP A 113 -1.32 52.73 8.42
N ALA A 114 -0.78 52.11 9.47
CA ALA A 114 -0.08 52.83 10.54
C ALA A 114 1.22 53.48 10.04
N ILE A 115 1.98 52.81 9.16
CA ILE A 115 3.18 53.37 8.54
C ILE A 115 2.80 54.54 7.63
N GLU A 116 1.79 54.37 6.78
CA GLU A 116 1.31 55.41 5.88
C GLU A 116 0.76 56.61 6.65
N GLN A 117 0.00 56.39 7.72
CA GLN A 117 -0.55 57.44 8.58
C GLN A 117 0.54 58.18 9.36
N ARG A 118 1.56 57.48 9.87
CA ARG A 118 2.71 58.11 10.57
C ARG A 118 3.50 59.00 9.62
N ILE A 119 3.80 58.50 8.41
CA ILE A 119 4.58 59.25 7.41
C ILE A 119 3.78 60.43 6.84
N ASN A 120 2.48 60.25 6.58
CA ASN A 120 1.60 61.30 6.05
C ASN A 120 1.33 62.43 7.07
N LEU A 121 1.49 62.15 8.38
CA LEU A 121 1.45 63.17 9.43
C LEU A 121 2.78 63.92 9.62
N GLU A 122 3.91 63.33 9.19
CA GLU A 122 5.26 63.85 9.49
C GLU A 122 5.97 64.44 8.27
N PHE A 123 5.61 64.04 7.03
CA PHE A 123 6.21 64.54 5.79
C PHE A 123 5.15 64.93 4.76
N ARG A 124 4.72 66.19 4.83
CA ARG A 124 4.06 66.89 3.72
C ARG A 124 5.04 67.30 2.61
N GLU A 125 6.35 67.04 2.81
CA GLU A 125 7.41 67.41 1.88
C GLU A 125 8.39 66.24 1.73
N GLU A 126 8.53 65.74 0.50
CA GLU A 126 9.69 65.02 -0.07
C GLU A 126 9.86 63.50 0.21
N GLY A 127 9.35 62.68 -0.74
CA GLY A 127 10.22 61.85 -1.59
C GLY A 127 10.95 60.61 -1.04
N LEU A 128 10.83 60.24 0.24
CA LEU A 128 11.56 59.09 0.82
C LEU A 128 10.72 57.78 0.94
N GLN A 129 9.65 57.65 0.16
CA GLN A 129 8.66 56.56 0.29
C GLN A 129 9.08 55.19 -0.29
N SER A 130 10.18 55.05 -1.03
CA SER A 130 10.42 53.84 -1.84
C SER A 130 11.18 52.70 -1.14
N ASN A 131 11.94 52.95 -0.08
CA ASN A 131 12.84 51.95 0.51
C ASN A 131 12.25 51.21 1.72
N LEU A 132 11.61 51.91 2.67
CA LEU A 132 11.06 51.27 3.88
C LEU A 132 9.78 50.47 3.60
N SER A 133 8.85 51.03 2.82
CA SER A 133 7.64 50.34 2.36
C SER A 133 7.99 49.08 1.56
N ARG A 134 9.02 49.15 0.70
CA ARG A 134 9.52 48.04 -0.09
C ARG A 134 10.17 46.96 0.76
N LEU A 135 10.91 47.31 1.82
CA LEU A 135 11.41 46.34 2.79
C LEU A 135 10.27 45.61 3.51
N VAL A 136 9.22 46.33 3.92
CA VAL A 136 8.03 45.73 4.55
C VAL A 136 7.34 44.76 3.59
N VAL A 137 7.17 45.13 2.32
CA VAL A 137 6.58 44.25 1.30
C VAL A 137 7.48 43.04 1.03
N ILE A 138 8.80 43.19 0.97
CA ILE A 138 9.74 42.07 0.78
C ILE A 138 9.65 41.08 1.94
N VAL A 139 9.65 41.57 3.18
CA VAL A 139 9.49 40.73 4.38
C VAL A 139 8.12 40.04 4.38
N TRP A 140 7.06 40.75 3.99
CA TRP A 140 5.71 40.19 3.86
C TRP A 140 5.63 39.06 2.83
N VAL A 141 6.22 39.26 1.64
CA VAL A 141 6.29 38.22 0.59
C VAL A 141 7.05 37.00 1.10
N PHE A 142 8.16 37.19 1.83
CA PHE A 142 8.90 36.08 2.44
C PHE A 142 8.06 35.27 3.43
N VAL A 143 7.28 35.95 4.29
CA VAL A 143 6.40 35.27 5.24
C VAL A 143 5.29 34.49 4.53
N VAL A 144 4.64 35.09 3.52
CA VAL A 144 3.62 34.42 2.71
C VAL A 144 4.19 33.21 1.97
N LEU A 145 5.42 33.30 1.47
CA LEU A 145 6.11 32.18 0.81
C LEU A 145 6.37 31.02 1.78
N ILE A 146 6.84 31.30 3.01
CA ILE A 146 7.10 30.27 4.03
C ILE A 146 5.80 29.58 4.47
N LEU A 147 4.71 30.35 4.64
CA LEU A 147 3.39 29.81 4.98
C LEU A 147 2.84 28.94 3.83
N SER A 148 2.99 29.40 2.59
CA SER A 148 2.57 28.63 1.41
C SER A 148 3.38 27.34 1.28
N SER A 149 4.71 27.39 1.47
CA SER A 149 5.57 26.19 1.37
C SER A 149 5.28 25.16 2.46
N SER A 150 5.04 25.61 3.70
CA SER A 150 4.70 24.71 4.81
C SER A 150 3.31 24.09 4.65
N TYR A 151 2.35 24.86 4.11
CA TYR A 151 1.05 24.34 3.72
C TYR A 151 1.17 23.26 2.63
N THR A 152 1.90 23.53 1.55
CA THR A 152 2.13 22.55 0.48
C THR A 152 2.81 21.29 1.02
N ALA A 153 3.82 21.41 1.88
CA ALA A 153 4.48 20.26 2.50
C ALA A 153 3.53 19.42 3.37
N SER A 154 2.67 20.07 4.15
CA SER A 154 1.69 19.39 5.01
C SER A 154 0.60 18.69 4.19
N LEU A 155 0.15 19.33 3.10
CA LEU A 155 -0.79 18.75 2.14
C LEU A 155 -0.19 17.53 1.44
N THR A 156 1.05 17.64 0.94
CA THR A 156 1.75 16.53 0.29
C THR A 156 1.97 15.37 1.26
N SER A 157 2.34 15.63 2.52
CA SER A 157 2.47 14.59 3.54
C SER A 157 1.15 13.84 3.75
N MET A 158 0.02 14.54 3.86
CA MET A 158 -1.29 13.90 4.01
C MET A 158 -1.66 13.02 2.81
N LEU A 159 -1.40 13.49 1.58
CA LEU A 159 -1.64 12.70 0.35
C LEU A 159 -0.78 11.43 0.31
N THR A 160 0.47 11.51 0.76
CA THR A 160 1.34 10.32 0.84
C THR A 160 0.88 9.32 1.91
N VAL A 161 0.22 9.77 2.99
CA VAL A 161 -0.25 8.91 4.09
C VAL A 161 -1.54 8.16 3.73
N GLU A 162 -2.49 8.77 3.01
CA GLU A 162 -3.69 8.05 2.55
C GLU A 162 -3.36 6.96 1.52
N GLN A 163 -2.31 7.15 0.71
CA GLN A 163 -1.84 6.15 -0.26
C GLN A 163 -1.09 4.97 0.41
N LEU A 164 -0.65 5.16 1.66
CA LEU A 164 -0.01 4.14 2.49
C LEU A 164 -0.97 3.44 3.46
N GLN A 165 -2.29 3.63 3.33
CA GLN A 165 -3.29 2.76 3.98
C GLN A 165 -3.31 1.36 3.33
N ALA A 166 -2.15 0.72 3.22
CA ALA A 166 -2.09 -0.73 3.30
C ALA A 166 -2.68 -1.07 4.66
N THR A 167 -3.89 -1.63 4.67
CA THR A 167 -4.58 -2.01 5.90
C THR A 167 -3.61 -2.90 6.67
N SER A 168 -3.12 -2.41 7.81
CA SER A 168 -2.09 -3.14 8.53
C SER A 168 -2.69 -4.48 8.94
N VAL A 169 -1.85 -5.51 9.04
CA VAL A 169 -2.24 -6.83 9.54
C VAL A 169 -2.99 -6.68 10.88
N ALA A 170 -2.58 -5.73 11.71
CA ALA A 170 -3.23 -5.39 12.97
C ALA A 170 -4.65 -4.80 12.82
N ASP A 171 -4.88 -3.99 11.79
CA ASP A 171 -6.21 -3.41 11.52
C ASP A 171 -7.21 -4.48 11.08
N LEU A 172 -6.75 -5.48 10.33
CA LEU A 172 -7.57 -6.62 9.91
C LEU A 172 -7.95 -7.53 11.07
N GLN A 173 -7.02 -7.72 12.01
CA GLN A 173 -7.30 -8.44 13.25
C GLN A 173 -8.35 -7.70 14.09
N ARG A 174 -8.25 -6.37 14.16
CA ARG A 174 -9.18 -5.51 14.91
C ARG A 174 -10.57 -5.46 14.29
N ASN A 175 -10.66 -5.36 12.96
CA ASN A 175 -11.94 -5.28 12.24
C ASN A 175 -12.63 -6.66 12.15
N GLY A 176 -11.85 -7.74 12.28
CA GLY A 176 -12.34 -9.10 12.23
C GLY A 176 -12.76 -9.56 10.84
N ASP A 177 -12.12 -9.01 9.81
CA ASP A 177 -12.38 -9.32 8.41
C ASP A 177 -11.92 -10.74 8.05
N TYR A 178 -12.57 -11.34 7.05
CA TYR A 178 -12.18 -12.65 6.49
C TYR A 178 -10.97 -12.49 5.57
N VAL A 179 -9.97 -13.36 5.72
CA VAL A 179 -8.76 -13.34 4.91
C VAL A 179 -8.70 -14.61 4.06
N GLY A 180 -8.55 -14.41 2.75
CA GLY A 180 -8.35 -15.50 1.80
C GLY A 180 -6.89 -15.89 1.68
N TYR A 181 -6.61 -17.18 1.54
CA TYR A 181 -5.26 -17.70 1.26
C TYR A 181 -5.33 -18.91 0.32
N GLN A 182 -4.22 -19.25 -0.33
CA GLN A 182 -4.15 -20.42 -1.20
C GLN A 182 -3.90 -21.69 -0.38
N LEU A 183 -4.71 -22.74 -0.60
CA LEU A 183 -4.57 -23.99 0.15
C LEU A 183 -3.24 -24.70 -0.20
N GLY A 184 -2.56 -25.25 0.82
CA GLY A 184 -1.26 -25.90 0.63
C GLY A 184 -0.08 -24.93 0.39
N SER A 185 -0.33 -23.62 0.48
CA SER A 185 0.68 -22.56 0.46
C SER A 185 1.26 -22.28 1.85
N PHE A 186 2.48 -21.76 1.88
CA PHE A 186 3.17 -21.31 3.11
C PHE A 186 2.43 -20.19 3.85
N VAL A 187 1.55 -19.47 3.16
CA VAL A 187 0.77 -18.34 3.71
C VAL A 187 -0.12 -18.79 4.86
N GLU A 188 -0.67 -20.01 4.81
CA GLU A 188 -1.52 -20.55 5.89
C GLU A 188 -0.77 -20.58 7.23
N GLN A 189 0.45 -21.13 7.21
CA GLN A 189 1.27 -21.25 8.41
C GLN A 189 1.67 -19.87 8.94
N ARG A 190 2.03 -18.95 8.05
CA ARG A 190 2.37 -17.56 8.41
C ARG A 190 1.18 -16.84 9.06
N LEU A 191 -0.04 -17.04 8.57
CA LEU A 191 -1.26 -16.44 9.14
C LEU A 191 -1.60 -17.02 10.51
N LYS A 192 -1.38 -18.32 10.72
CA LYS A 192 -1.52 -18.95 12.05
C LYS A 192 -0.48 -18.42 13.05
N GLU A 193 0.78 -18.27 12.62
CA GLU A 193 1.83 -17.68 13.45
C GLU A 193 1.56 -16.22 13.81
N LEU A 194 0.84 -15.50 12.95
CA LEU A 194 0.36 -14.14 13.22
C LEU A 194 -0.91 -14.11 14.11
N ASN A 195 -1.36 -15.26 14.63
CA ASN A 195 -2.51 -15.40 15.52
C ASN A 195 -3.86 -15.00 14.88
N PHE A 196 -3.99 -15.16 13.56
CA PHE A 196 -5.31 -15.07 12.93
C PHE A 196 -6.18 -16.27 13.31
N GLY A 197 -7.42 -15.99 13.72
CA GLY A 197 -8.39 -17.05 14.03
C GLY A 197 -8.68 -17.90 12.80
N THR A 198 -8.53 -19.22 12.92
CA THR A 198 -8.73 -20.19 11.83
C THR A 198 -10.14 -20.14 11.22
N SER A 199 -11.14 -19.73 12.00
CA SER A 199 -12.52 -19.52 11.54
C SER A 199 -12.69 -18.37 10.54
N ARG A 200 -11.72 -17.45 10.49
CA ARG A 200 -11.73 -16.27 9.60
C ARG A 200 -10.88 -16.48 8.34
N LEU A 201 -10.14 -17.58 8.28
CA LEU A 201 -9.29 -17.93 7.15
C LEU A 201 -10.09 -18.75 6.14
N ARG A 202 -10.10 -18.32 4.87
CA ARG A 202 -10.71 -19.07 3.77
C ARG A 202 -9.63 -19.56 2.81
N GLY A 203 -9.51 -20.87 2.70
CA GLY A 203 -8.61 -21.52 1.75
C GLY A 203 -9.25 -21.60 0.36
N TYR A 204 -8.52 -21.13 -0.66
CA TYR A 204 -8.90 -21.18 -2.07
C TYR A 204 -7.95 -22.11 -2.82
N ASN A 205 -8.49 -22.95 -3.71
CA ASN A 205 -7.69 -23.92 -4.46
C ASN A 205 -7.40 -23.48 -5.90
N ASN A 206 -8.35 -22.75 -6.49
CA ASN A 206 -8.29 -22.37 -7.90
C ASN A 206 -8.11 -20.85 -8.01
N PRO A 207 -7.29 -20.36 -8.97
CA PRO A 207 -7.19 -18.94 -9.26
C PRO A 207 -8.56 -18.30 -9.57
N GLN A 208 -9.45 -19.04 -10.22
CA GLN A 208 -10.81 -18.59 -10.55
C GLN A 208 -11.66 -18.32 -9.30
N GLU A 209 -11.53 -19.15 -8.26
CA GLU A 209 -12.27 -18.97 -7.01
C GLU A 209 -11.80 -17.71 -6.26
N TYR A 210 -10.51 -17.39 -6.38
CA TYR A 210 -9.92 -16.16 -5.85
C TYR A 210 -10.40 -14.92 -6.61
N GLU A 211 -10.42 -14.99 -7.94
CA GLU A 211 -10.99 -13.93 -8.79
C GLU A 211 -12.47 -13.70 -8.46
N ASP A 212 -13.27 -14.76 -8.38
CA ASP A 212 -14.69 -14.68 -8.03
C ASP A 212 -14.91 -14.09 -6.63
N ALA A 213 -14.06 -14.41 -5.65
CA ALA A 213 -14.11 -13.82 -4.31
C ALA A 213 -13.83 -12.31 -4.34
N LEU A 214 -12.79 -11.88 -5.05
CA LEU A 214 -12.45 -10.46 -5.22
C LEU A 214 -13.55 -9.69 -6.00
N LEU A 215 -14.14 -10.32 -7.01
CA LEU A 215 -15.26 -9.78 -7.78
C LEU A 215 -16.55 -9.77 -6.97
N THR A 216 -16.78 -10.72 -6.07
CA THR A 216 -17.94 -10.71 -5.16
C THR A 216 -17.85 -9.55 -4.17
N LEU A 217 -16.64 -9.25 -3.66
CA LEU A 217 -16.40 -8.06 -2.85
C LEU A 217 -16.69 -6.75 -3.62
N LYS A 218 -16.59 -6.73 -4.96
CA LYS A 218 -17.03 -5.59 -5.80
C LYS A 218 -18.53 -5.35 -5.74
N ARG A 219 -19.32 -6.41 -5.54
CA ARG A 219 -20.79 -6.36 -5.59
C ARG A 219 -21.43 -6.11 -4.22
N LYS A 220 -20.67 -6.19 -3.13
CA LYS A 220 -21.18 -6.23 -1.76
C LYS A 220 -20.53 -5.13 -0.88
N PRO A 221 -20.85 -3.83 -1.04
CA PRO A 221 -20.16 -2.76 -0.31
C PRO A 221 -20.57 -2.64 1.18
N GLN A 222 -21.73 -3.18 1.56
CA GLN A 222 -22.28 -3.13 2.92
C GLN A 222 -23.19 -4.36 3.13
N TRP A 223 -22.82 -5.31 3.98
CA TRP A 223 -23.76 -6.31 4.51
C TRP A 223 -24.20 -5.86 5.89
N TRP A 224 -25.16 -4.94 5.92
CA TRP A 224 -26.13 -4.92 7.01
C TRP A 224 -27.24 -5.90 6.61
N GLY A 225 -27.45 -6.93 7.42
CA GLY A 225 -28.60 -7.83 7.29
C GLY A 225 -28.23 -9.29 7.06
N CYS A 226 -28.47 -10.10 8.09
CA CYS A 226 -28.59 -11.55 8.01
C CYS A 226 -29.32 -12.01 6.74
N SER A 227 -28.86 -13.11 6.17
CA SER A 227 -29.81 -14.15 5.79
C SER A 227 -29.12 -15.51 5.87
N SER A 228 -29.57 -16.30 6.83
CA SER A 228 -29.70 -17.74 6.63
C SER A 228 -30.52 -17.97 5.36
N ILE A 229 -30.10 -18.91 4.54
CA ILE A 229 -30.83 -20.09 4.07
C ILE A 229 -29.76 -21.13 3.73
#